data_AF-A0A8S4QUK0-F1
#
_entry.id   AF-A0A8S4QUK0-F1
#
_cell.length_a   1.000
_cell.length_b   1.000
_cell.length_c   1.000
_cell.angle_alpha   90.00
_cell.angle_beta   90.00
_cell.angle_gamma   90.00
#
_symmetry.space_group_name_H-M   'P 1'
#
loop_
_entity.id
_entity.type
_entity.pdbx_description
1 polymer ?
#
loop_
_entity_poly.entity_id
_entity_poly.type
_entity_poly.pdbx_seq_one_letter_code
_entity_poly.pdbx_strand_id
1 'polypeptide(L)' 'LRGYGLKLEYQQALSNPSKHFISHRVIQMWNALPEDVVTAESLNQFKNRLDKHQKDKERKK' A
#
# COMPACT_ATOMS: atom_id res chain seq x y z
N LEU A 1 -5.76 11.64 14.03
CA LEU A 1 -6.47 11.12 12.82
C LEU A 1 -5.74 9.87 12.33
N ARG A 2 -6.33 8.69 12.51
CA ARG A 2 -5.67 7.38 12.33
C ARG A 2 -5.70 6.91 10.86
N GLY A 3 -5.32 7.75 9.90
CA GLY A 3 -5.32 7.41 8.46
C GLY A 3 -6.70 7.09 7.86
N TYR A 4 -6.72 6.66 6.60
CA TYR A 4 -7.94 6.32 5.85
C TYR A 4 -8.51 4.95 6.23
N GLY A 5 -9.82 4.76 6.05
CA GLY A 5 -10.58 3.59 6.55
C GLY A 5 -10.34 2.26 5.83
N LEU A 6 -9.55 2.25 4.76
CA LEU A 6 -9.26 1.06 3.93
C LEU A 6 -7.95 0.36 4.31
N LYS A 7 -7.35 0.69 5.45
CA LYS A 7 -6.12 0.02 5.90
C LYS A 7 -6.40 -1.44 6.26
N LEU A 8 -5.53 -2.33 5.82
CA LEU A 8 -5.57 -3.75 6.16
C LEU A 8 -4.93 -3.97 7.52
N GLU A 9 -5.53 -4.85 8.32
CA GLU A 9 -4.95 -5.26 9.59
C GLU A 9 -3.60 -5.98 9.34
N TYR A 10 -2.57 -5.54 10.05
CA TYR A 10 -1.25 -6.14 9.97
C TYR A 10 -1.04 -7.09 11.15
N GLN A 11 -0.96 -8.38 10.86
CA GLN A 11 -0.48 -9.34 11.83
C GLN A 11 1.05 -9.25 11.91
N GLN A 12 1.58 -9.07 13.12
CA GLN A 12 3.03 -9.11 13.32
C GLN A 12 3.60 -10.46 12.88
N ALA A 13 4.71 -10.41 12.13
CA ALA A 13 5.43 -11.60 11.75
C ALA A 13 6.04 -12.25 13.00
N LEU A 14 5.64 -13.48 13.30
CA LEU A 14 6.16 -14.25 14.44
C LEU A 14 7.64 -14.63 14.28
N SER A 15 8.15 -14.59 13.04
CA SER A 15 9.52 -14.96 12.73
C SER A 15 10.08 -14.13 11.57
N ASN A 16 11.41 -14.06 11.47
CA ASN A 16 12.10 -13.40 10.36
C ASN A 16 11.71 -13.94 8.98
N PRO A 17 11.52 -15.26 8.75
CA PRO A 17 10.98 -15.75 7.48
C PRO A 17 9.57 -15.25 7.17
N SER A 18 8.67 -15.22 8.16
CA SER A 18 7.26 -14.86 7.96
C SER A 18 7.08 -13.41 7.47
N LYS A 19 8.00 -12.50 7.80
CA LYS A 19 7.93 -11.09 7.33
C LYS A 19 8.13 -10.97 5.81
N HIS A 20 8.74 -11.97 5.18
CA HIS A 20 8.99 -12.00 3.74
C HIS A 20 7.85 -12.65 2.94
N PHE A 21 6.84 -13.20 3.63
CA PHE A 21 5.67 -13.76 2.97
C PHE A 21 4.91 -12.68 2.19
N ILE A 22 4.35 -13.08 1.05
CA ILE A 22 3.63 -12.18 0.14
C ILE A 22 2.48 -11.48 0.88
N SER A 23 1.75 -12.20 1.74
CA SER A 23 0.67 -11.64 2.55
C SER A 23 1.13 -10.45 3.41
N HIS A 24 2.24 -10.60 4.14
CA HIS A 24 2.79 -9.53 4.96
C HIS A 24 3.28 -8.35 4.13
N ARG A 25 3.96 -8.61 3.00
CA ARG A 25 4.48 -7.57 2.11
C ARG A 25 3.37 -6.77 1.46
N VAL A 26 2.33 -7.43 0.98
CA VAL A 26 1.18 -6.77 0.32
C VAL A 26 0.44 -5.86 1.29
N ILE A 27 0.21 -6.30 2.53
CA ILE A 27 -0.41 -5.46 3.57
C ILE A 27 0.43 -4.20 3.82
N GLN A 28 1.74 -4.34 3.95
CA GLN A 28 2.65 -3.21 4.15
C GLN A 28 2.62 -2.24 2.95
N MET A 29 2.65 -2.77 1.73
CA MET A 29 2.57 -1.93 0.52
C MET A 29 1.23 -1.19 0.43
N TRP A 30 0.11 -1.89 0.67
CA TRP A 30 -1.23 -1.32 0.66
C TRP A 30 -1.36 -0.20 1.68
N ASN A 31 -0.98 -0.45 2.93
CA ASN A 31 -1.07 0.53 4.02
C ASN A 31 -0.15 1.75 3.83
N ALA A 32 0.85 1.66 2.95
CA ALA A 32 1.73 2.76 2.58
C ALA A 32 1.21 3.59 1.39
N LEU A 33 0.13 3.15 0.72
CA LEU A 33 -0.53 3.94 -0.32
C LEU A 33 -1.34 5.07 0.32
N PRO A 34 -1.45 6.23 -0.35
CA PRO A 34 -2.29 7.32 0.10
C PRO A 34 -3.77 7.05 -0.18
N GLU A 35 -4.65 7.76 0.54
CA GLU A 35 -6.10 7.58 0.48
C GLU A 35 -6.66 7.78 -0.93
N ASP A 36 -6.17 8.77 -1.66
CA ASP A 36 -6.59 9.06 -3.03
C ASP A 36 -6.31 7.90 -3.99
N VAL A 37 -5.24 7.13 -3.78
CA VAL A 37 -4.94 5.96 -4.60
C VAL A 37 -5.94 4.84 -4.29
N VAL A 38 -6.15 4.52 -3.01
CA VAL A 38 -6.98 3.37 -2.60
C VAL A 38 -8.49 3.58 -2.78
N THR A 39 -8.95 4.84 -2.78
CA THR A 39 -10.37 5.22 -2.96
C THR A 39 -10.76 5.45 -4.42
N ALA A 40 -9.94 5.00 -5.37
CA ALA A 40 -10.25 5.14 -6.78
C ALA A 40 -11.54 4.40 -7.17
N GLU A 41 -12.40 5.08 -7.93
CA GLU A 41 -13.74 4.58 -8.28
C GLU A 41 -13.71 3.55 -9.41
N SER A 42 -12.58 3.43 -10.11
CA SER A 42 -12.37 2.40 -11.13
C SER A 42 -10.95 1.84 -11.10
N LEU A 43 -10.81 0.62 -11.61
CA LEU A 43 -9.52 -0.05 -11.72
C LEU A 43 -8.52 0.72 -12.59
N ASN A 44 -8.98 1.42 -13.62
CA ASN A 44 -8.11 2.26 -14.45
C ASN A 44 -7.61 3.49 -13.69
N GLN A 45 -8.49 4.14 -12.93
CA GLN A 45 -8.08 5.25 -12.06
C GLN A 45 -7.08 4.79 -11.00
N PHE A 46 -7.32 3.64 -10.37
CA PHE A 46 -6.40 3.05 -9.40
C PHE A 46 -5.00 2.85 -10.00
N LYS A 47 -4.91 2.19 -11.16
CA LYS A 47 -3.65 1.96 -11.88
C LYS A 47 -2.91 3.26 -12.17
N ASN A 48 -3.60 4.25 -12.75
CA ASN A 48 -3.00 5.54 -13.09
C ASN A 48 -2.47 6.29 -11.85
N ARG A 49 -3.24 6.29 -10.75
CA ARG A 49 -2.83 6.92 -9.48
C ARG A 49 -1.65 6.20 -8.84
N LEU A 50 -1.66 4.86 -8.86
CA LEU A 50 -0.57 4.03 -8.35
C LEU A 50 0.74 4.27 -9.12
N ASP A 51 0.69 4.26 -10.46
CA ASP A 51 1.86 4.50 -11.31
C ASP A 51 2.46 5.88 -11.05
N LYS A 52 1.61 6.90 -10.89
CA LYS A 52 2.05 8.25 -10.52
C LYS A 52 2.73 8.26 -9.14
N HIS A 53 2.11 7.63 -8.14
CA HIS A 53 2.67 7.54 -6.79
C HIS A 53 4.05 6.87 -6.77
N GLN A 54 4.24 5.81 -7.56
CA GLN A 54 5.53 5.11 -7.68
C GLN A 54 6.60 6.00 -8.31
N LYS A 55 6.29 6.67 -9.42
CA LYS A 55 7.20 7.63 -10.07
C LYS A 55 7.58 8.78 -9.14
N ASP A 56 6.64 9.30 -8.36
CA ASP A 56 6.89 10.37 -7.41
C ASP A 56 7.78 9.92 -6.24
N LYS A 57 7.68 8.66 -5.80
CA LYS A 57 8.59 8.06 -4.82
C LYS A 57 10.01 7.93 -5.35
N GLU A 58 10.18 7.53 -6.60
CA GLU A 58 11.50 7.38 -7.23
C GLU A 58 12.21 8.72 -7.39
N ARG A 59 11.48 9.79 -7.76
CA ARG A 59 12.05 11.15 -7.91
C ARG A 59 12.53 11.79 -6.61
N LYS A 60 12.02 11.33 -5.47
CA LYS A 60 12.36 11.87 -4.14
C LYS A 60 13.49 11.10 -3.45
N LYS A 61 14.03 10.08 -4.12
CA LYS A 61 15.16 9.27 -3.64
C LYS A 61 16.48 9.83 -4.16
#